data_AF-A0A6J4Y599-F1
#
_entry.id   AF-A0A6J4Y599-F1
#
_cell.length_a   1.000
_cell.length_b   1.000
_cell.length_c   1.000
_cell.angle_alpha   90.00
_cell.angle_beta   90.00
_cell.angle_gamma   90.00
#
_symmetry.space_group_name_H-M   'P 1'
#
loop_
_entity.id
_entity.type
_entity.pdbx_description
1 polymer ?
#
loop_
_entity_poly.entity_id
_entity_poly.type
_entity_poly.pdbx_seq_one_letter_code
_entity_poly.pdbx_strand_id
1 'polypeptide(L)' 'MPQKNKYSCSDYREEMRLIGLQKRLIEETLNSTERQVIKAEIAELEKTLQMD' A
#
# COMPACT_ATOMS: atom_id res chain seq x y z
N MET A 1 -25.90 16.42 -11.09
CA MET A 1 -24.56 15.96 -11.51
C MET A 1 -23.86 15.35 -10.32
N PRO A 2 -23.47 14.07 -10.32
CA PRO A 2 -22.44 13.64 -9.39
C PRO A 2 -21.29 13.00 -10.16
N GLN A 3 -20.15 13.68 -10.19
CA GLN A 3 -18.87 13.06 -10.56
C GLN A 3 -18.35 12.35 -9.30
N LYS A 4 -18.81 11.11 -9.07
CA LYS A 4 -18.09 10.19 -8.20
C LYS A 4 -16.80 9.84 -8.93
N ASN A 5 -15.68 10.32 -8.40
CA ASN A 5 -14.35 10.06 -8.93
C ASN A 5 -14.21 8.55 -9.14
N LYS A 6 -13.93 8.15 -10.37
CA LYS A 6 -13.96 6.74 -10.78
C LYS A 6 -12.76 6.06 -10.13
N TYR A 7 -13.01 5.12 -9.23
CA TYR A 7 -12.01 4.16 -8.77
C TYR A 7 -11.23 3.66 -9.99
N SER A 8 -9.98 4.08 -10.07
CA SER A 8 -9.16 3.95 -11.25
C SER A 8 -8.38 2.65 -11.21
N CYS A 9 -7.92 2.17 -12.36
CA CYS A 9 -7.03 1.01 -12.38
C CYS A 9 -5.71 1.29 -11.63
N SER A 10 -5.33 2.55 -11.44
CA SER A 10 -4.19 2.96 -10.60
C SER A 10 -4.49 2.69 -9.13
N ASP A 11 -5.63 3.17 -8.64
CA ASP A 11 -6.06 3.02 -7.24
C ASP A 11 -6.13 1.53 -6.88
N TYR A 12 -6.74 0.72 -7.75
CA TYR A 12 -6.76 -0.73 -7.60
C TYR A 12 -5.37 -1.35 -7.52
N ARG A 13 -4.43 -0.93 -8.37
CA ARG A 13 -3.05 -1.46 -8.36
C ARG A 13 -2.31 -1.08 -7.09
N GLU A 14 -2.49 0.13 -6.62
CA GLU A 14 -1.85 0.62 -5.40
C GLU A 14 -2.41 -0.07 -4.16
N GLU A 15 -3.72 -0.28 -4.10
CA GLU A 15 -4.35 -1.11 -3.05
C GLU A 15 -3.84 -2.56 -3.08
N MET A 16 -3.74 -3.18 -4.26
CA MET A 16 -3.18 -4.53 -4.37
C MET A 16 -1.71 -4.59 -3.93
N ARG A 17 -0.93 -3.53 -4.23
CA ARG A 17 0.46 -3.41 -3.77
C ARG A 17 0.51 -3.29 -2.24
N LEU A 18 -0.34 -2.46 -1.65
CA LEU A 18 -0.46 -2.30 -0.20
C LEU A 18 -0.78 -3.63 0.50
N ILE A 19 -1.77 -4.38 -0.02
CA ILE A 19 -2.15 -5.70 0.50
C ILE A 19 -0.97 -6.68 0.41
N GLY A 20 -0.23 -6.67 -0.69
CA GLY A 20 0.97 -7.51 -0.86
C GLY A 20 2.06 -7.19 0.15
N LEU A 21 2.34 -5.90 0.40
CA LEU A 21 3.31 -5.46 1.39
C LEU A 21 2.88 -5.81 2.83
N GLN A 22 1.61 -5.64 3.16
CA GLN A 22 1.06 -6.03 4.46
C GLN A 22 1.16 -7.54 4.70
N LYS A 23 0.88 -8.37 3.69
CA LYS A 23 1.05 -9.83 3.78
C LYS A 23 2.50 -10.20 4.04
N ARG A 24 3.43 -9.61 3.28
CA ARG A 24 4.86 -9.81 3.50
C ARG A 24 5.25 -9.38 4.92
N LEU A 25 4.77 -8.26 5.43
CA LEU A 25 5.09 -7.79 6.78
C LEU A 25 4.73 -8.78 7.91
N ILE A 26 3.76 -9.67 7.68
CA ILE A 26 3.30 -10.67 8.63
C ILE A 26 4.14 -11.97 8.55
N GLU A 27 4.91 -12.17 7.47
CA GLU A 27 5.78 -13.34 7.33
C GLU A 27 6.83 -13.39 8.45
N GLU A 28 6.93 -14.54 9.12
CA GLU A 28 7.82 -14.75 10.27
C GLU A 28 9.31 -14.82 9.87
N THR A 29 9.59 -15.05 8.59
CA THR A 29 10.93 -15.15 8.02
C THR A 29 11.59 -13.80 7.76
N LEU A 30 10.85 -12.70 7.93
CA LEU A 30 11.38 -11.36 7.64
C LEU A 30 12.37 -10.90 8.70
N ASN A 31 13.55 -10.47 8.25
CA ASN A 31 14.51 -9.86 9.14
C ASN A 31 14.08 -8.43 9.54
N SER A 32 14.70 -7.89 10.60
CA SER A 32 14.36 -6.57 11.15
C SER A 32 14.53 -5.43 10.14
N THR A 33 15.49 -5.57 9.21
CA THR A 33 15.79 -4.55 8.19
C THR A 33 14.73 -4.55 7.09
N GLU A 34 14.40 -5.71 6.55
CA GLU A 34 13.32 -5.90 5.57
C GLU A 34 11.99 -5.42 6.14
N ARG A 35 11.74 -5.69 7.43
CA ARG A 35 10.52 -5.26 8.11
C ARG A 35 10.42 -3.74 8.17
N GLN A 36 11.53 -3.05 8.40
CA GLN A 36 11.57 -1.58 8.38
C GLN A 36 11.37 -1.03 6.97
N VAL A 37 12.00 -1.62 5.96
CA VAL A 37 11.84 -1.21 4.55
C VAL A 37 10.39 -1.36 4.09
N ILE A 38 9.76 -2.51 4.37
CA ILE A 38 8.35 -2.75 4.01
C ILE A 38 7.42 -1.76 4.74
N LYS A 39 7.68 -1.47 6.02
CA LYS A 39 6.91 -0.45 6.75
C LYS A 39 7.04 0.95 6.14
N ALA A 40 8.24 1.33 5.71
CA ALA A 40 8.46 2.62 5.06
C ALA A 40 7.73 2.70 3.72
N GLU A 41 7.77 1.64 2.90
CA GLU A 41 7.01 1.59 1.64
C GLU A 41 5.50 1.68 1.87
N ILE A 42 4.97 0.97 2.87
CA ILE A 42 3.55 1.03 3.25
C ILE A 42 3.16 2.46 3.63
N ALA A 43 3.96 3.14 4.47
CA ALA A 43 3.65 4.50 4.92
C ALA A 43 3.61 5.51 3.77
N GLU A 44 4.52 5.41 2.80
CA GLU A 44 4.53 6.27 1.62
C GLU A 44 3.34 5.99 0.69
N LEU A 45 2.98 4.71 0.49
CA LEU A 45 1.82 4.31 -0.30
C LEU A 45 0.51 4.79 0.33
N GLU A 46 0.34 4.60 1.65
CA GLU A 46 -0.85 5.05 2.37
C GLU A 46 -1.02 6.58 2.33
N LYS A 47 0.09 7.32 2.44
CA LYS A 47 0.08 8.77 2.31
C LYS A 47 -0.32 9.23 0.91
N THR A 48 0.16 8.54 -0.12
CA THR A 48 -0.20 8.82 -1.52
C THR A 48 -1.68 8.55 -1.75
N LEU A 49 -2.21 7.42 -1.26
CA LEU A 49 -3.62 7.04 -1.36
C LEU A 49 -4.58 7.93 -0.56
N GLN A 50 -4.15 8.50 0.57
CA GLN A 50 -4.98 9.42 1.37
C GLN A 50 -4.99 10.86 0.84
N MET A 51 -4.06 11.21 -0.04
CA MET A 51 -3.93 12.56 -0.62
C MET A 51 -4.64 12.73 -1.97
N ASP A 52 -5.37 11.72 -2.44
CA ASP A 52 -6.18 11.73 -3.69
C ASP A 52 -7.70 11.70 -3.43
#